data_AF-A0A7R9ELH3-F1
#
_entry.id   AF-A0A7R9ELH3-F1
#
_cell.length_a   1.000
_cell.length_b   1.000
_cell.length_c   1.000
_cell.angle_alpha   90.00
_cell.angle_beta   90.00
_cell.angle_gamma   90.00
#
_symmetry.space_group_name_H-M   'P 1'
#
loop_
_entity.id
_entity.type
_entity.pdbx_description
1 polymer ?
#
loop_
_entity_poly.entity_id
_entity_poly.type
_entity_poly.pdbx_seq_one_letter_code
_entity_poly.pdbx_strand_id
1 'polypeptide(L)'
;PERIDPMKSRGYDVRSDVWSLGITLIEVATGHFPYPKWNSVFEQLAQVVQGEPPRLSPNENGNRFTADFVDFVNTCLIKEDNQRPKYNKLLEHPFIRHSDKASIDVADYVSHTLDAMANNGDTMFTTNQP
;
A
#
# COMPACT_ATOMS: atom_id res chain seq x y z
N PRO A 1 2.67 -4.48 -12.08
CA PRO A 1 3.75 -5.29 -12.70
C PRO A 1 3.58 -5.44 -14.22
N GLU A 2 2.34 -5.70 -14.64
CA GLU A 2 1.85 -5.87 -16.01
C GLU A 2 2.08 -4.67 -16.95
N ARG A 3 2.21 -3.44 -16.44
CA ARG A 3 2.51 -2.25 -17.27
C ARG A 3 3.97 -2.13 -17.70
N ILE A 4 4.85 -2.90 -17.07
CA ILE A 4 6.31 -2.81 -17.24
C ILE A 4 6.79 -3.90 -18.21
N ASP A 5 6.09 -5.03 -18.27
CA ASP A 5 6.42 -6.14 -19.15
C ASP A 5 5.83 -5.91 -20.56
N PRO A 6 6.67 -5.68 -21.59
CA PRO A 6 6.21 -5.44 -22.95
C PRO A 6 5.51 -6.64 -23.59
N MET A 7 5.68 -7.86 -23.08
CA MET A 7 4.95 -9.05 -23.58
C MET A 7 3.54 -9.17 -23.00
N LYS A 8 3.26 -8.51 -21.86
CA LYS A 8 1.94 -8.50 -21.20
C LYS A 8 1.13 -7.22 -21.47
N SER A 9 1.55 -6.37 -22.41
CA SER A 9 0.88 -5.08 -22.71
C SER A 9 -0.48 -5.26 -23.38
N ARG A 10 -1.47 -5.76 -22.65
CA ARG A 10 -2.89 -5.52 -22.92
C ARG A 10 -3.22 -4.19 -22.25
N GLY A 11 -4.04 -3.35 -22.89
CA GLY A 11 -4.27 -1.95 -22.50
C GLY A 11 -4.63 -1.72 -21.03
N TYR A 12 -4.66 -0.45 -20.62
CA TYR A 12 -4.87 -0.01 -19.23
C TYR A 12 -5.96 -0.79 -18.51
N ASP A 13 -5.58 -1.39 -17.37
CA ASP A 13 -6.49 -2.10 -16.48
C ASP A 13 -6.37 -1.55 -15.07
N VAL A 14 -7.52 -1.27 -14.46
CA VAL A 14 -7.67 -0.75 -13.09
C VAL A 14 -6.94 -1.59 -12.03
N ARG A 15 -6.63 -2.84 -12.36
CA ARG A 15 -5.87 -3.76 -11.51
C ARG A 15 -4.44 -3.32 -11.24
N SER A 16 -3.85 -2.49 -12.12
CA SER A 16 -2.55 -1.88 -11.83
C SER A 16 -2.64 -0.89 -10.65
N ASP A 17 -3.74 -0.14 -10.54
CA ASP A 17 -3.93 0.79 -9.43
C ASP A 17 -4.25 0.06 -8.13
N VAL A 18 -4.92 -1.11 -8.21
CA VAL A 18 -5.11 -2.02 -7.05
C VAL A 18 -3.76 -2.47 -6.47
N TRP A 19 -2.78 -2.78 -7.32
CA TRP A 19 -1.44 -3.12 -6.85
C TRP A 19 -0.77 -1.94 -6.15
N SER A 20 -0.81 -0.75 -6.76
CA SER A 20 -0.25 0.47 -6.16
C SER A 20 -0.88 0.76 -4.80
N LEU A 21 -2.19 0.55 -4.65
CA LEU A 21 -2.88 0.63 -3.36
C LEU A 21 -2.29 -0.36 -2.34
N GLY A 22 -2.08 -1.61 -2.72
CA GLY A 22 -1.47 -2.60 -1.83
C GLY A 22 -0.08 -2.21 -1.34
N ILE A 23 0.76 -1.65 -2.21
CA ILE A 23 2.10 -1.14 -1.85
C ILE A 23 1.99 0.03 -0.86
N THR A 24 1.13 1.01 -1.16
CA THR A 24 0.89 2.16 -0.28
C THR A 24 0.38 1.73 1.09
N LEU A 25 -0.49 0.72 1.16
CA LEU A 25 -1.02 0.23 2.44
C LEU A 25 0.07 -0.41 3.29
N ILE A 26 1.00 -1.19 2.71
CA ILE A 26 2.16 -1.70 3.47
C ILE A 26 3.02 -0.54 3.98
N GLU A 27 3.34 0.40 3.10
CA GLU A 27 4.20 1.54 3.46
C GLU A 27 3.60 2.38 4.59
N VAL A 28 2.32 2.75 4.50
CA VAL A 28 1.64 3.54 5.53
C VAL A 28 1.49 2.74 6.83
N ALA A 29 1.18 1.45 6.75
CA ALA A 29 0.96 0.62 7.94
C ALA A 29 2.25 0.27 8.70
N THR A 30 3.38 0.18 8.00
CA THR A 30 4.68 -0.22 8.58
C THR A 30 5.66 0.95 8.74
N GLY A 31 5.35 2.10 8.13
CA GLY A 31 6.25 3.24 7.99
C GLY A 31 7.43 2.97 7.03
N HIS A 32 7.43 1.84 6.32
CA HIS A 32 8.56 1.39 5.50
C HIS A 32 8.09 0.94 4.13
N PHE A 33 8.71 1.49 3.09
CA PHE A 33 8.47 1.03 1.74
C PHE A 33 8.90 -0.44 1.59
N PRO A 34 8.07 -1.33 1.01
CA PRO A 34 8.26 -2.78 1.07
C PRO A 34 9.43 -3.32 0.24
N TYR A 35 10.06 -2.47 -0.56
CA TYR A 35 11.21 -2.83 -1.37
C TYR A 35 12.48 -2.11 -0.90
N PRO A 36 13.66 -2.73 -1.07
CA PRO A 36 14.92 -2.07 -0.77
C PRO A 36 15.12 -0.84 -1.65
N LYS A 37 16.00 0.06 -1.20
CA LYS A 37 16.47 1.17 -2.04
C LYS A 37 17.17 0.61 -3.27
N TRP A 38 16.82 1.16 -4.43
CA TRP A 38 17.42 0.79 -5.71
C TRP A 38 18.46 1.82 -6.15
N ASN A 39 19.49 1.35 -6.87
CA ASN A 39 20.48 2.24 -7.48
C ASN A 39 20.02 2.73 -8.85
N SER A 40 19.07 2.03 -9.48
CA SER A 40 18.50 2.42 -10.77
C SER A 40 17.02 2.05 -10.89
N VAL A 41 16.31 2.78 -11.77
CA VAL A 41 14.92 2.47 -12.13
C VAL A 41 14.80 1.08 -12.76
N PHE A 42 15.81 0.59 -13.47
CA PHE A 42 15.78 -0.74 -14.07
C PHE A 42 15.77 -1.86 -13.01
N GLU A 43 16.52 -1.70 -11.91
CA GLU A 43 16.50 -2.65 -10.79
C GLU A 43 15.12 -2.71 -10.13
N GLN A 44 14.50 -1.54 -9.94
CA GLN A 44 13.13 -1.43 -9.45
C GLN A 44 12.14 -2.17 -10.35
N LEU A 45 12.19 -1.91 -11.66
CA LEU A 45 11.32 -2.55 -12.64
C LEU A 45 11.53 -4.07 -12.67
N ALA A 46 12.79 -4.52 -12.64
CA ALA A 46 13.13 -5.94 -12.61
C ALA A 46 12.57 -6.63 -11.36
N GLN A 47 12.71 -6.02 -10.17
CA GLN A 47 12.19 -6.62 -8.93
C GLN A 47 10.66 -6.71 -8.93
N VAL A 48 9.97 -5.67 -9.43
CA VAL A 48 8.50 -5.66 -9.51
C VAL A 48 7.96 -6.71 -10.50
N VAL A 49 8.68 -6.96 -11.60
CA VAL A 49 8.25 -7.93 -12.62
C VAL A 49 8.67 -9.36 -12.27
N GLN A 50 9.91 -9.54 -11.85
CA GLN A 50 10.53 -10.86 -11.72
C GLN A 50 10.53 -11.38 -10.27
N GLY A 51 10.62 -10.49 -9.28
CA GLY A 51 10.65 -10.85 -7.86
C GLY A 51 9.30 -11.30 -7.30
N GLU A 52 9.32 -11.87 -6.09
CA GLU A 52 8.11 -12.20 -5.35
C GLU A 52 7.35 -10.92 -4.96
N PRO A 53 6.00 -10.95 -4.96
CA PRO A 53 5.22 -9.83 -4.47
C PRO A 53 5.49 -9.63 -2.96
N PRO A 54 5.55 -8.37 -2.48
CA PRO A 54 5.62 -8.11 -1.06
C PRO A 54 4.35 -8.63 -0.38
N ARG A 55 4.49 -9.08 0.87
CA ARG A 55 3.39 -9.61 1.66
C ARG A 55 3.41 -9.00 3.05
N LEU A 56 2.25 -8.52 3.48
CA LEU A 56 2.07 -8.07 4.85
C LEU A 56 1.91 -9.31 5.75
N SER A 57 2.68 -9.35 6.84
CA SER A 57 2.55 -10.38 7.87
C SER A 57 1.69 -9.90 9.04
N PRO A 58 1.04 -10.78 9.83
CA PRO A 58 0.24 -10.37 10.98
C PRO A 58 1.02 -9.58 12.04
N ASN A 59 2.33 -9.79 12.13
CA ASN A 59 3.24 -9.01 12.95
C ASN A 59 4.37 -8.52 12.05
N GLU A 60 4.52 -7.20 11.91
CA GLU A 60 5.56 -6.61 11.08
C GLU A 60 6.04 -5.30 11.68
N ASN A 61 7.36 -5.14 11.79
CA ASN A 61 7.99 -3.93 12.32
C ASN A 61 7.47 -3.46 13.69
N GLY A 62 7.12 -4.40 14.57
CA GLY A 62 6.56 -4.13 15.90
C GLY A 62 5.06 -3.85 15.92
N ASN A 63 4.41 -3.76 14.75
CA ASN A 63 2.96 -3.59 14.64
C ASN A 63 2.24 -4.95 14.59
N ARG A 64 1.00 -4.99 15.09
CA ARG A 64 0.10 -6.13 14.95
C ARG A 64 -1.11 -5.74 14.11
N PHE A 65 -1.38 -6.53 13.08
CA PHE A 65 -2.45 -6.28 12.12
C PHE A 65 -3.60 -7.27 12.28
N THR A 66 -4.81 -6.82 11.96
CA THR A 66 -5.98 -7.71 11.91
C THR A 66 -5.87 -8.66 10.73
N ALA A 67 -6.45 -9.85 10.87
CA ALA A 67 -6.46 -10.84 9.78
C ALA A 67 -7.10 -10.28 8.51
N ASP A 68 -8.19 -9.52 8.63
CA ASP A 68 -8.87 -8.89 7.51
C ASP A 68 -7.98 -7.88 6.78
N PHE A 69 -7.18 -7.09 7.51
CA PHE A 69 -6.28 -6.13 6.88
C PHE A 69 -5.13 -6.83 6.14
N VAL A 70 -4.53 -7.84 6.77
CA VAL A 70 -3.50 -8.68 6.15
C VAL A 70 -4.01 -9.33 4.87
N ASP A 71 -5.21 -9.92 4.91
CA ASP A 71 -5.83 -10.56 3.76
C ASP A 71 -6.15 -9.55 2.64
N PHE A 72 -6.68 -8.38 2.98
CA PHE A 72 -6.99 -7.32 2.01
C PHE A 72 -5.74 -6.83 1.27
N VAL A 73 -4.66 -6.53 2.01
CA VAL A 73 -3.40 -6.05 1.45
C VAL A 73 -2.78 -7.12 0.55
N ASN A 74 -2.72 -8.36 1.02
CA ASN A 74 -2.16 -9.46 0.24
C ASN A 74 -3.00 -9.80 -1.00
N THR A 75 -4.32 -9.58 -0.95
CA THR A 75 -5.22 -9.69 -2.10
C THR A 75 -4.95 -8.61 -3.15
N CYS A 76 -4.65 -7.38 -2.72
CA CYS A 76 -4.26 -6.30 -3.63
C CYS A 76 -2.91 -6.60 -4.34
N LEU A 77 -2.03 -7.36 -3.68
CA LEU A 77 -0.68 -7.70 -4.12
C LEU A 77 -0.58 -9.06 -4.81
N ILE A 78 -1.69 -9.61 -5.31
CA ILE A 78 -1.66 -10.78 -6.19
C ILE A 78 -0.91 -10.41 -7.47
N LYS A 79 0.20 -11.11 -7.76
CA LYS A 79 1.09 -10.81 -8.90
C LYS A 79 0.41 -11.03 -10.25
N GLU A 80 -0.33 -12.12 -10.40
CA GLU A 80 -1.08 -12.42 -11.62
C GLU A 80 -2.30 -11.50 -11.73
N ASP A 81 -2.25 -10.58 -12.69
CA ASP A 81 -3.26 -9.55 -12.93
C ASP A 81 -4.65 -10.17 -13.16
N ASN A 82 -4.72 -11.29 -13.89
CA ASN A 82 -5.96 -12.01 -14.16
C ASN A 82 -6.66 -12.54 -12.89
N GLN A 83 -5.91 -12.82 -11.83
CA GLN A 83 -6.41 -13.25 -10.51
C GLN A 83 -6.64 -12.07 -9.56
N ARG A 84 -6.01 -10.91 -9.80
CA ARG A 84 -6.18 -9.73 -8.96
C ARG A 84 -7.61 -9.18 -9.10
N PRO A 85 -8.35 -8.98 -8.01
CA PRO A 85 -9.72 -8.49 -8.07
C PRO A 85 -9.78 -7.02 -8.54
N LYS A 86 -10.90 -6.65 -9.14
CA LYS A 86 -11.27 -5.26 -9.44
C LYS A 86 -12.01 -4.64 -8.24
N TYR A 87 -12.26 -3.33 -8.30
CA TYR A 87 -12.86 -2.56 -7.20
C TYR A 87 -14.16 -3.12 -6.68
N ASN A 88 -15.07 -3.57 -7.56
CA ASN A 88 -16.35 -4.15 -7.14
C ASN A 88 -16.18 -5.33 -6.18
N LYS A 89 -15.15 -6.16 -6.37
CA LYS A 89 -14.83 -7.27 -5.47
C LYS A 89 -14.08 -6.84 -4.22
N LEU A 90 -13.23 -5.82 -4.30
CA LEU A 90 -12.56 -5.27 -3.13
C LEU A 90 -13.51 -4.54 -2.18
N LEU A 91 -14.54 -3.87 -2.70
CA LEU A 91 -15.58 -3.21 -1.90
C LEU A 91 -16.43 -4.22 -1.10
N GLU A 92 -16.50 -5.47 -1.55
CA GLU A 92 -17.17 -6.56 -0.84
C GLU A 92 -16.29 -7.18 0.28
N HIS A 93 -14.99 -6.84 0.34
CA HIS A 93 -14.04 -7.45 1.26
C HIS A 93 -14.34 -7.13 2.74
N PRO A 94 -14.21 -8.09 3.68
CA PRO A 94 -14.50 -7.88 5.10
C PRO A 94 -13.83 -6.63 5.70
N PHE A 95 -12.56 -6.39 5.38
CA PHE A 95 -11.82 -5.18 5.81
C PHE A 95 -12.57 -3.88 5.48
N ILE A 96 -13.06 -3.72 4.24
CA ILE A 96 -13.79 -2.52 3.81
C ILE A 96 -15.17 -2.48 4.47
N ARG A 97 -15.89 -3.60 4.50
CA ARG A 97 -17.23 -3.69 5.09
C ARG A 97 -17.26 -3.45 6.60
N HIS A 98 -16.18 -3.78 7.31
CA HIS A 98 -15.98 -3.46 8.71
C HIS A 98 -15.68 -1.97 8.89
N SER A 99 -14.86 -1.39 8.02
CA SER A 99 -14.53 0.03 8.04
C SER A 99 -15.75 0.92 7.78
N ASP A 100 -16.66 0.53 6.88
CA ASP A 100 -17.94 1.22 6.62
C ASP A 100 -18.83 1.38 7.88
N LYS A 101 -18.68 0.47 8.85
CA LYS A 101 -19.46 0.45 10.09
C LYS A 101 -18.69 1.03 11.28
N ALA A 102 -17.40 1.27 11.13
CA ALA A 102 -16.56 1.74 12.19
C ALA A 102 -16.80 3.24 12.40
N SER A 103 -17.10 3.62 13.64
CA SER A 103 -17.13 5.03 14.04
C SER A 103 -15.72 5.42 14.47
N ILE A 104 -14.92 5.92 13.52
CA ILE A 104 -13.55 6.40 13.76
C ILE A 104 -13.52 7.90 13.49
N ASP A 105 -13.09 8.68 14.49
CA ASP A 105 -12.90 10.11 14.31
C ASP A 105 -11.51 10.38 13.71
N VAL A 106 -11.47 10.37 12.37
CA VAL A 106 -10.24 10.64 11.62
C VAL A 106 -9.82 12.11 11.75
N ALA A 107 -10.78 13.03 11.92
CA ALA A 107 -10.47 14.45 12.05
C ALA A 107 -9.72 14.72 13.36
N ASP A 108 -10.23 14.18 14.47
CA ASP A 108 -9.57 14.28 15.78
C ASP A 108 -8.17 13.68 15.77
N TYR A 109 -8.01 12.48 15.21
CA TYR A 109 -6.70 11.82 15.09
C TYR A 109 -5.69 12.67 14.29
N VAL A 110 -6.11 13.18 13.13
CA VAL A 110 -5.23 13.98 12.26
C VAL A 110 -4.86 15.30 12.95
N SER A 111 -5.81 16.00 13.56
CA SER A 111 -5.54 17.24 14.31
C SER A 111 -4.53 17.01 15.43
N HIS A 112 -4.74 16.01 16.29
CA HIS A 112 -3.81 15.68 17.36
C HIS A 112 -2.41 15.32 16.85
N THR A 113 -2.34 14.58 15.74
CA THR A 113 -1.06 14.19 15.13
C THR A 113 -0.31 15.41 14.60
N LEU A 114 -0.99 16.30 13.89
CA LEU A 114 -0.39 17.53 13.36
C LEU A 114 0.07 18.48 14.46
N ASP A 115 -0.71 18.64 15.53
CA ASP A 115 -0.32 19.45 16.68
C ASP A 115 0.91 18.86 17.38
N ALA A 116 0.96 17.54 17.54
CA ALA A 116 2.13 16.86 18.10
C ALA A 116 3.39 17.06 17.23
N MET A 117 3.26 16.97 15.90
CA MET A 117 4.37 17.24 14.97
C MET A 117 4.89 18.67 15.12
N ALA A 118 3.99 19.66 15.14
CA ALA A 118 4.35 21.06 15.30
C ALA A 118 5.06 21.32 16.65
N ASN A 119 4.60 20.70 17.73
CA ASN A 119 5.19 20.82 19.06
C ASN A 119 6.58 20.14 19.16
N ASN A 120 6.84 19.12 18.33
CA ASN A 120 8.13 18.44 18.27
C ASN A 120 9.15 19.14 17.35
N GLY A 121 8.78 20.26 16.73
CA GLY A 121 9.65 21.01 15.82
C GLY A 121 9.72 20.45 14.39
N ASP A 122 8.92 19.42 14.08
CA ASP A 122 8.76 18.90 12.73
C ASP A 122 7.76 19.80 11.99
N THR A 123 8.27 20.69 11.13
CA THR A 123 7.41 21.57 10.35
C THR A 123 6.64 20.81 9.27
N MET A 124 5.41 21.26 9.01
CA MET A 124 4.40 20.65 8.11
C MET A 124 4.85 20.48 6.64
N PHE A 125 6.04 20.93 6.28
CA PHE A 125 6.60 20.88 4.93
C PHE A 125 8.05 20.38 4.98
N THR A 126 8.25 19.07 5.04
CA THR A 126 9.51 18.47 4.60
C THR A 126 9.59 18.48 3.06
N THR A 127 9.51 19.66 2.45
CA THR A 127 10.19 19.89 1.18
C THR A 127 11.65 20.04 1.53
N ASN A 128 12.48 19.14 1.04
CA ASN A 128 13.94 19.22 1.10
C ASN A 128 14.38 20.69 0.96
N GLN A 129 14.90 21.28 2.04
CA GLN A 129 15.72 22.47 1.91
C GLN A 129 16.99 22.10 1.13
N PRO A 130 17.51 23.01 0.30
CA PRO A 130 18.43 22.72 -0.80
C PRO A 130 19.72 22.01 -0.38
#